data_AF-A0A915UEX6-F1
#
_entry.id   AF-A0A915UEX6-F1
#
_cell.length_a   1.000
_cell.length_b   1.000
_cell.length_c   1.000
_cell.angle_alpha   90.00
_cell.angle_beta   90.00
_cell.angle_gamma   90.00
#
_symmetry.space_group_name_H-M   'P 1'
#
loop_
_entity.id
_entity.type
_entity.pdbx_description
1 polymer ?
#
loop_
_entity_poly.entity_id
_entity_poly.type
_entity_poly.pdbx_seq_one_letter_code
_entity_poly.pdbx_strand_id
1 'polypeptide(L)'
;MRHCRLGLLALVFLLAWPMGTRAERPPLREYDVLRRFPPGRLVVEPPDAQGLSGTNRVHGHWIEAGPQRGSCRSVIYAVVQDDLKAADDAWRGIDVAFAHQLEDGRFEAATRPNGQSARPYGAAVETAFFFVQEYARAVLVIRQSPHAAHFAARIAALEPKLRKALTFISGGVDTIIRETSHAPNRIIIGAKALGLGGLAIGDPALVAQSRRLMTHALTLRDEGGVFVEKGGRDSSYNVVSVLFGQVLTLHVPMPEAEAAFGKAIAWQVSRILPTGEVDVRGNTRTGVGAEVSYGGEPKNVNYTEVMQALTLYGLVHQDAEALAAADRVFGYLQRQAPR
;
A
#
# COMPACT_ATOMS: atom_id res chain seq x y z
N MET A 1 -15.30 -69.35 55.24
CA MET A 1 -15.28 -69.01 53.80
C MET A 1 -15.29 -67.49 53.67
N ARG A 2 -14.12 -66.87 53.44
CA ARG A 2 -13.96 -65.42 53.32
C ARG A 2 -13.68 -65.06 51.86
N HIS A 3 -14.49 -64.17 51.31
CA HIS A 3 -14.42 -63.71 49.92
C HIS A 3 -13.23 -62.76 49.71
N CYS A 4 -12.40 -63.07 48.71
CA CYS A 4 -11.36 -62.19 48.20
C CYS A 4 -11.92 -61.42 47.00
N ARG A 5 -12.02 -60.09 47.10
CA ARG A 5 -12.42 -59.20 45.99
C ARG A 5 -11.16 -58.76 45.24
N LEU A 6 -11.02 -59.17 43.98
CA LEU A 6 -10.02 -58.62 43.06
C LEU A 6 -10.63 -57.39 42.36
N GLY A 7 -10.06 -56.21 42.60
CA GLY A 7 -10.44 -54.97 41.92
C GLY A 7 -9.74 -54.86 40.56
N LEU A 8 -10.52 -54.64 39.50
CA LEU A 8 -10.06 -54.40 38.14
C LEU A 8 -9.78 -52.90 37.97
N LEU A 9 -8.50 -52.51 37.82
CA LEU A 9 -8.09 -51.16 37.46
C LEU A 9 -8.17 -51.00 35.94
N ALA A 10 -9.11 -50.19 35.46
CA ALA A 10 -9.19 -49.77 34.06
C ALA A 10 -8.20 -48.62 33.81
N LEU A 11 -7.17 -48.89 33.01
CA LEU A 11 -6.19 -47.90 32.56
C LEU A 11 -6.76 -47.16 31.33
N VAL A 12 -7.16 -45.90 31.49
CA VAL A 12 -7.56 -45.03 30.37
C VAL A 12 -6.30 -44.45 29.73
N PHE A 13 -5.91 -44.98 28.57
CA PHE A 13 -4.89 -44.37 27.72
C PHE A 13 -5.48 -43.16 26.99
N LEU A 14 -5.19 -41.96 27.49
CA LEU A 14 -5.35 -40.71 26.75
C LEU A 14 -4.29 -40.66 25.64
N LEU A 15 -4.69 -40.99 24.41
CA LEU A 15 -3.89 -40.75 23.22
C LEU A 15 -3.78 -39.24 23.01
N ALA A 16 -2.66 -38.65 23.45
CA ALA A 16 -2.28 -37.30 23.07
C ALA A 16 -1.95 -37.31 21.57
N TRP A 17 -2.88 -36.84 20.74
CA TRP A 17 -2.53 -36.49 19.37
C TRP A 17 -1.47 -35.38 19.42
N PRO A 18 -0.31 -35.55 18.76
CA PRO A 18 0.61 -34.44 18.59
C PRO A 18 -0.16 -33.36 17.84
N MET A 19 -0.39 -32.22 18.48
CA MET A 19 -0.81 -31.02 17.78
C MET A 19 0.27 -30.74 16.76
N GLY A 20 0.01 -31.13 15.50
CA GLY A 20 0.92 -30.89 14.40
C GLY A 20 1.28 -29.42 14.41
N THR A 21 2.56 -29.12 14.60
CA THR A 21 3.10 -27.79 14.36
C THR A 21 2.69 -27.45 12.93
N ARG A 22 1.78 -26.48 12.78
CA ARG A 22 1.34 -26.01 11.47
C ARG A 22 2.61 -25.58 10.74
N ALA A 23 3.00 -26.33 9.72
CA ALA A 23 4.20 -26.05 8.95
C ALA A 23 4.18 -24.56 8.58
N GLU A 24 5.21 -23.85 9.01
CA GLU A 24 5.33 -22.41 8.80
C GLU A 24 5.29 -22.18 7.28
N ARG A 25 4.27 -21.47 6.79
CA ARG A 25 4.18 -21.18 5.36
C ARG A 25 5.43 -20.38 4.98
N PRO A 26 6.14 -20.74 3.89
CA PRO A 26 7.26 -19.93 3.43
C PRO A 26 6.79 -18.47 3.24
N PRO A 27 7.62 -17.48 3.59
CA PRO A 27 7.23 -16.09 3.51
C PRO A 27 6.79 -15.75 2.08
N LEU A 28 5.60 -15.16 1.95
CA LEU A 28 5.02 -14.81 0.66
C LEU A 28 5.87 -13.70 0.00
N ARG A 29 6.37 -13.97 -1.20
CA ARG A 29 7.02 -12.95 -2.03
C ARG A 29 5.94 -12.14 -2.73
N GLU A 30 6.01 -10.83 -2.60
CA GLU A 30 5.06 -9.93 -3.27
C GLU A 30 5.05 -10.16 -4.79
N TYR A 31 6.22 -10.35 -5.41
CA TYR A 31 6.32 -10.67 -6.84
C TYR A 31 5.43 -11.87 -7.23
N ASP A 32 5.47 -12.96 -6.47
CA ASP A 32 4.70 -14.18 -6.74
C ASP A 32 3.20 -13.96 -6.51
N VAL A 33 2.82 -13.12 -5.54
CA VAL A 33 1.43 -12.71 -5.31
C VAL A 33 0.93 -11.85 -6.48
N LEU A 34 1.71 -10.88 -6.96
CA LEU A 34 1.34 -10.00 -8.05
C LEU A 34 1.20 -10.74 -9.39
N ARG A 35 2.02 -11.79 -9.64
CA ARG A 35 1.84 -12.67 -10.82
C ARG A 35 0.51 -13.42 -10.83
N ARG A 36 -0.14 -13.57 -9.67
CA ARG A 36 -1.45 -14.21 -9.53
C ARG A 36 -2.61 -13.22 -9.65
N PHE A 37 -2.36 -11.91 -9.79
CA PHE A 37 -3.42 -10.96 -10.05
C PHE A 37 -4.07 -11.27 -11.41
N PRO A 38 -5.40 -11.30 -11.49
CA PRO A 38 -6.08 -11.38 -12.78
C PRO A 38 -5.69 -10.21 -13.71
N PRO A 39 -5.68 -10.43 -15.04
CA PRO A 39 -5.35 -9.38 -16.00
C PRO A 39 -6.16 -8.10 -15.80
N GLY A 40 -5.50 -6.95 -15.98
CA GLY A 40 -6.12 -5.63 -15.84
C GLY A 40 -6.34 -5.15 -14.40
N ARG A 41 -5.98 -5.93 -13.38
CA ARG A 41 -6.14 -5.53 -11.96
C ARG A 41 -4.94 -4.84 -11.35
N LEU A 42 -3.81 -4.82 -12.05
CA LEU A 42 -2.66 -4.04 -11.66
C LEU A 42 -2.70 -2.67 -12.33
N VAL A 43 -2.38 -1.65 -11.55
CA VAL A 43 -2.50 -0.26 -11.95
C VAL A 43 -1.23 0.18 -12.60
N VAL A 44 -1.39 0.77 -13.78
CA VAL A 44 -0.31 1.37 -14.54
C VAL A 44 -0.60 2.84 -14.72
N GLU A 45 0.44 3.64 -14.56
CA GLU A 45 0.45 5.05 -14.91
C GLU A 45 1.83 5.40 -15.47
N PRO A 46 2.10 5.00 -16.73
CA PRO A 46 3.41 5.19 -17.32
C PRO A 46 3.72 6.70 -17.43
N PRO A 47 4.99 7.08 -17.28
CA PRO A 47 5.40 8.45 -17.52
C PRO A 47 5.24 8.82 -19.00
N ASP A 48 5.09 10.11 -19.27
CA ASP A 48 5.08 10.65 -20.63
C ASP A 48 6.50 10.71 -21.25
N ALA A 49 6.62 11.40 -22.40
CA ALA A 49 7.90 11.59 -23.07
C ALA A 49 8.92 12.36 -22.20
N GLN A 50 8.46 13.24 -21.31
CA GLN A 50 9.29 14.02 -20.39
C GLN A 50 9.61 13.28 -19.09
N GLY A 51 9.09 12.06 -18.90
CA GLY A 51 9.28 11.32 -17.65
C GLY A 51 8.31 11.76 -16.54
N LEU A 52 7.22 12.46 -16.86
CA LEU A 52 6.24 12.92 -15.88
C LEU A 52 5.06 11.93 -15.78
N SER A 53 4.60 11.68 -14.55
CA SER A 53 3.39 10.91 -14.22
C SER A 53 2.42 11.74 -13.37
N GLY A 54 1.19 11.25 -13.20
CA GLY A 54 0.21 11.86 -12.31
C GLY A 54 -0.10 13.30 -12.67
N THR A 55 -0.29 14.13 -11.65
CA THR A 55 -0.57 15.56 -11.84
C THR A 55 0.59 16.33 -12.49
N ASN A 56 1.85 15.87 -12.36
CA ASN A 56 2.96 16.50 -13.09
C ASN A 56 2.75 16.37 -14.61
N ARG A 57 2.36 15.19 -15.08
CA ARG A 57 2.01 14.94 -16.48
C ARG A 57 0.80 15.74 -16.93
N VAL A 58 -0.27 15.73 -16.13
CA VAL A 58 -1.52 16.46 -16.45
C VAL A 58 -1.25 17.95 -16.66
N HIS A 59 -0.31 18.53 -15.91
CA HIS A 59 0.06 19.93 -16.05
C HIS A 59 1.30 20.18 -16.94
N GLY A 60 1.90 19.13 -17.50
CA GLY A 60 3.05 19.20 -18.41
C GLY A 60 4.34 19.76 -17.80
N HIS A 61 4.48 19.76 -16.47
CA HIS A 61 5.69 20.22 -15.78
C HIS A 61 5.82 19.60 -14.39
N TRP A 62 7.03 19.65 -13.82
CA TRP A 62 7.28 19.21 -12.45
C TRP A 62 6.56 20.09 -11.43
N ILE A 63 5.68 19.49 -10.61
CA ILE A 63 5.05 20.16 -9.47
C ILE A 63 5.65 19.66 -8.17
N GLU A 64 5.68 18.34 -7.97
CA GLU A 64 6.19 17.71 -6.75
C GLU A 64 6.47 16.21 -6.97
N ALA A 65 7.09 15.53 -6.00
CA ALA A 65 7.49 14.13 -6.15
C ALA A 65 6.34 13.12 -6.07
N GLY A 66 5.35 13.33 -5.20
CA GLY A 66 4.27 12.38 -4.93
C GLY A 66 3.59 11.77 -6.18
N PRO A 67 3.24 12.57 -7.21
CA PRO A 67 2.68 12.07 -8.47
C PRO A 67 3.54 11.05 -9.22
N GLN A 68 4.87 11.07 -9.04
CA GLN A 68 5.79 10.14 -9.72
C GLN A 68 5.71 8.71 -9.22
N ARG A 69 4.95 8.45 -8.15
CA ARG A 69 4.63 7.10 -7.70
C ARG A 69 3.96 6.24 -8.80
N GLY A 70 3.29 6.88 -9.77
CA GLY A 70 2.70 6.21 -10.93
C GLY A 70 3.73 5.47 -11.79
N SER A 71 4.91 6.08 -11.98
CA SER A 71 6.03 5.43 -12.67
C SER A 71 6.52 4.19 -11.93
N CYS A 72 6.66 4.25 -10.60
CA CYS A 72 7.03 3.09 -9.78
C CYS A 72 6.03 1.93 -9.90
N ARG A 73 4.72 2.23 -9.91
CA ARG A 73 3.66 1.22 -10.12
C ARG A 73 3.74 0.59 -11.50
N SER A 74 4.07 1.38 -12.52
CA SER A 74 4.25 0.90 -13.90
C SER A 74 5.47 0.00 -14.05
N VAL A 75 6.58 0.32 -13.36
CA VAL A 75 7.75 -0.56 -13.28
C VAL A 75 7.37 -1.90 -12.64
N ILE A 76 6.68 -1.88 -11.49
CA ILE A 76 6.21 -3.11 -10.81
C ILE A 76 5.37 -3.96 -11.76
N TYR A 77 4.38 -3.35 -12.43
CA TYR A 77 3.53 -4.06 -13.37
C TYR A 77 4.35 -4.70 -14.50
N ALA A 78 5.19 -3.93 -15.19
CA ALA A 78 5.96 -4.40 -16.32
C ALA A 78 6.94 -5.53 -15.94
N VAL A 79 7.59 -5.43 -14.77
CA VAL A 79 8.43 -6.49 -14.20
C VAL A 79 7.64 -7.77 -13.94
N VAL A 80 6.42 -7.66 -13.41
CA VAL A 80 5.53 -8.82 -13.16
C VAL A 80 5.05 -9.46 -14.46
N GLN A 81 4.91 -8.68 -15.54
CA GLN A 81 4.53 -9.14 -16.87
C GLN A 81 5.71 -9.61 -17.73
N ASP A 82 6.94 -9.62 -17.21
CA ASP A 82 8.15 -9.93 -17.96
C ASP A 82 8.39 -8.99 -19.17
N ASP A 83 7.86 -7.76 -19.13
CA ASP A 83 8.03 -6.74 -20.17
C ASP A 83 9.13 -5.73 -19.77
N LEU A 84 10.39 -6.12 -20.02
CA LEU A 84 11.56 -5.28 -19.67
C LEU A 84 11.57 -3.94 -20.41
N LYS A 85 11.03 -3.87 -21.64
CA LYS A 85 10.98 -2.62 -22.39
C LYS A 85 10.04 -1.63 -21.70
N ALA A 86 8.82 -2.05 -21.37
CA ALA A 86 7.89 -1.20 -20.64
C ALA A 86 8.41 -0.83 -19.25
N ALA A 87 9.15 -1.74 -18.58
CA ALA A 87 9.77 -1.47 -17.30
C ALA A 87 10.87 -0.39 -17.40
N ASP A 88 11.70 -0.43 -18.45
CA ASP A 88 12.70 0.59 -18.73
C ASP A 88 12.07 1.94 -19.11
N ASP A 89 11.03 1.92 -19.94
CA ASP A 89 10.28 3.12 -20.32
C ASP A 89 9.65 3.80 -19.09
N ALA A 90 9.13 3.01 -18.15
CA ALA A 90 8.56 3.47 -16.89
C ALA A 90 9.61 3.95 -15.89
N TRP A 91 10.81 3.37 -15.89
CA TRP A 91 11.91 3.76 -15.00
C TRP A 91 12.33 5.23 -15.21
N ARG A 92 12.16 5.79 -16.42
CA ARG A 92 12.46 7.20 -16.71
C ARG A 92 11.80 8.17 -15.73
N GLY A 93 10.58 7.90 -15.27
CA GLY A 93 9.92 8.78 -14.30
C GLY A 93 10.50 8.69 -12.88
N ILE A 94 11.15 7.57 -12.53
CA ILE A 94 11.94 7.44 -11.30
C ILE A 94 13.21 8.28 -11.42
N ASP A 95 13.90 8.23 -12.56
CA ASP A 95 15.09 9.04 -12.80
C ASP A 95 14.77 10.53 -12.74
N VAL A 96 13.66 10.97 -13.35
CA VAL A 96 13.18 12.36 -13.26
C VAL A 96 12.87 12.75 -11.82
N ALA A 97 12.18 11.90 -11.05
CA ALA A 97 11.90 12.18 -9.65
C ALA A 97 13.18 12.43 -8.85
N PHE A 98 14.20 11.57 -8.99
CA PHE A 98 15.47 11.74 -8.30
C PHE A 98 16.36 12.84 -8.87
N ALA A 99 16.14 13.30 -10.10
CA ALA A 99 16.80 14.49 -10.64
C ALA A 99 16.34 15.78 -9.92
N HIS A 100 15.09 15.80 -9.44
CA HIS A 100 14.52 16.89 -8.63
C HIS A 100 14.74 16.73 -7.12
N GLN A 101 15.58 15.79 -6.70
CA GLN A 101 15.95 15.65 -5.30
C GLN A 101 17.04 16.67 -4.93
N LEU A 102 16.83 17.37 -3.81
CA LEU A 102 17.77 18.34 -3.26
C LEU A 102 18.80 17.67 -2.36
N GLU A 103 19.87 18.41 -2.06
CA GLU A 103 21.02 17.98 -1.25
C GLU A 103 20.65 17.37 0.11
N ASP A 104 19.64 17.94 0.76
CA ASP A 104 19.11 17.58 2.08
C ASP A 104 18.10 16.41 2.06
N GLY A 105 17.85 15.83 0.89
CA GLY A 105 16.97 14.68 0.69
C GLY A 105 15.51 15.01 0.39
N ARG A 106 15.09 16.28 0.51
CA ARG A 106 13.75 16.71 0.07
C ARG A 106 13.67 16.75 -1.45
N PHE A 107 12.46 16.91 -1.99
CA PHE A 107 12.24 17.10 -3.42
C PHE A 107 11.80 18.52 -3.70
N GLU A 108 12.18 19.04 -4.87
CA GLU A 108 11.70 20.33 -5.36
C GLU A 108 10.17 20.36 -5.42
N ALA A 109 9.60 21.52 -5.08
CA ALA A 109 8.16 21.74 -5.12
C ALA A 109 7.81 23.10 -5.74
N ALA A 110 6.91 23.08 -6.72
CA ALA A 110 6.31 24.26 -7.32
C ALA A 110 5.04 24.69 -6.59
N THR A 111 4.47 25.82 -6.99
CA THR A 111 3.11 26.21 -6.61
C THR A 111 2.13 25.39 -7.43
N ARG A 112 1.19 24.73 -6.76
CA ARG A 112 0.11 23.94 -7.37
C ARG A 112 -0.93 24.88 -8.01
N PRO A 113 -1.77 24.37 -8.94
CA PRO A 113 -2.84 25.17 -9.56
C PRO A 113 -3.81 25.82 -8.56
N ASN A 114 -4.00 25.21 -7.39
CA ASN A 114 -4.85 25.73 -6.32
C ASN A 114 -4.15 26.77 -5.41
N GLY A 115 -2.95 27.23 -5.77
CA GLY A 115 -2.17 28.20 -5.00
C GLY A 115 -1.39 27.62 -3.81
N GLN A 116 -1.58 26.35 -3.46
CA GLN A 116 -0.83 25.68 -2.38
C GLN A 116 0.54 25.19 -2.88
N SER A 117 1.41 24.74 -1.96
CA SER A 117 2.70 24.15 -2.33
C SER A 117 3.16 23.13 -1.29
N ALA A 118 3.99 22.17 -1.71
CA ALA A 118 4.68 21.24 -0.82
C ALA A 118 6.01 21.77 -0.26
N ARG A 119 6.32 23.07 -0.41
CA ARG A 119 7.53 23.67 0.19
C ARG A 119 7.56 23.67 1.72
N PRO A 120 6.45 23.90 2.46
CA PRO A 120 6.45 23.81 3.92
C PRO A 120 6.86 22.42 4.39
N TYR A 121 7.60 22.35 5.51
CA TYR A 121 8.27 21.12 5.95
C TYR A 121 7.36 19.88 6.02
N GLY A 122 6.20 19.97 6.68
CA GLY A 122 5.26 18.83 6.77
C GLY A 122 4.73 18.37 5.41
N ALA A 123 4.42 19.31 4.52
CA ALA A 123 3.98 19.01 3.15
C ALA A 123 5.12 18.44 2.28
N ALA A 124 6.35 18.86 2.51
CA ALA A 124 7.55 18.33 1.85
C ALA A 124 7.80 16.87 2.28
N VAL A 125 7.66 16.56 3.58
CA VAL A 125 7.72 15.19 4.11
C VAL A 125 6.64 14.32 3.47
N GLU A 126 5.41 14.86 3.37
CA GLU A 126 4.28 14.15 2.76
C GLU A 126 4.52 13.79 1.29
N THR A 127 4.90 14.76 0.46
CA THR A 127 5.15 14.48 -0.96
C THR A 127 6.32 13.51 -1.16
N ALA A 128 7.35 13.59 -0.31
CA ALA A 128 8.48 12.66 -0.33
C ALA A 128 8.04 11.23 -0.01
N PHE A 129 7.28 11.00 1.07
CA PHE A 129 6.86 9.64 1.40
C PHE A 129 5.90 9.05 0.37
N PHE A 130 5.09 9.87 -0.33
CA PHE A 130 4.18 9.36 -1.38
C PHE A 130 4.92 8.73 -2.55
N PHE A 131 6.06 9.29 -2.94
CA PHE A 131 6.93 8.75 -3.97
C PHE A 131 7.77 7.58 -3.44
N VAL A 132 8.50 7.80 -2.34
CA VAL A 132 9.48 6.84 -1.79
C VAL A 132 8.85 5.50 -1.44
N GLN A 133 7.61 5.48 -0.95
CA GLN A 133 6.89 4.24 -0.64
C GLN A 133 6.66 3.31 -1.84
N GLU A 134 6.37 3.84 -3.05
CA GLU A 134 6.27 2.96 -4.23
C GLU A 134 7.64 2.69 -4.84
N TYR A 135 8.60 3.62 -4.75
CA TYR A 135 9.96 3.34 -5.24
C TYR A 135 10.60 2.20 -4.44
N ALA A 136 10.53 2.25 -3.11
CA ALA A 136 11.02 1.18 -2.25
C ALA A 136 10.31 -0.15 -2.53
N ARG A 137 8.98 -0.13 -2.73
CA ARG A 137 8.23 -1.31 -3.17
C ARG A 137 8.75 -1.85 -4.51
N ALA A 138 8.97 -1.00 -5.50
CA ALA A 138 9.48 -1.40 -6.81
C ALA A 138 10.86 -2.08 -6.69
N VAL A 139 11.76 -1.52 -5.88
CA VAL A 139 13.07 -2.13 -5.58
C VAL A 139 12.92 -3.53 -5.00
N LEU A 140 12.03 -3.71 -4.00
CA LEU A 140 11.82 -5.02 -3.37
C LEU A 140 11.19 -6.02 -4.35
N VAL A 141 10.19 -5.63 -5.14
CA VAL A 141 9.58 -6.50 -6.15
C VAL A 141 10.58 -6.90 -7.23
N ILE A 142 11.40 -5.96 -7.72
CA ILE A 142 12.46 -6.24 -8.70
C ILE A 142 13.46 -7.25 -8.15
N ARG A 143 13.92 -7.07 -6.91
CA ARG A 143 14.85 -8.01 -6.25
C ARG A 143 14.25 -9.41 -6.05
N GLN A 144 12.92 -9.49 -5.93
CA GLN A 144 12.19 -10.75 -5.90
C GLN A 144 11.91 -11.31 -7.30
N SER A 145 12.20 -10.61 -8.40
CA SER A 145 11.93 -11.08 -9.76
C SER A 145 13.16 -11.72 -10.42
N PRO A 146 13.00 -12.49 -11.51
CA PRO A 146 14.11 -12.93 -12.36
C PRO A 146 14.91 -11.77 -12.99
N HIS A 147 14.34 -10.56 -13.00
CA HIS A 147 14.89 -9.36 -13.65
C HIS A 147 15.80 -8.54 -12.75
N ALA A 148 16.13 -9.03 -11.54
CA ALA A 148 16.95 -8.30 -10.57
C ALA A 148 18.30 -7.81 -11.16
N ALA A 149 18.96 -8.64 -11.98
CA ALA A 149 20.23 -8.30 -12.61
C ALA A 149 20.10 -7.11 -13.60
N HIS A 150 18.98 -7.01 -14.32
CA HIS A 150 18.71 -5.93 -15.31
C HIS A 150 18.64 -4.54 -14.67
N PHE A 151 18.22 -4.47 -13.41
CA PHE A 151 18.05 -3.21 -12.67
C PHE A 151 19.12 -2.95 -11.61
N ALA A 152 20.01 -3.92 -11.33
CA ALA A 152 20.95 -3.86 -10.21
C ALA A 152 21.78 -2.57 -10.19
N ALA A 153 22.36 -2.20 -11.34
CA ALA A 153 23.19 -0.98 -11.44
C ALA A 153 22.39 0.31 -11.20
N ARG A 154 21.15 0.40 -11.72
CA ARG A 154 20.27 1.57 -11.52
C ARG A 154 19.82 1.70 -10.07
N ILE A 155 19.45 0.60 -9.43
CA ILE A 155 19.11 0.56 -8.00
C ILE A 155 20.29 1.01 -7.15
N ALA A 156 21.49 0.47 -7.42
CA ALA A 156 22.70 0.84 -6.69
C ALA A 156 23.05 2.33 -6.85
N ALA A 157 22.92 2.87 -8.06
CA ALA A 157 23.18 4.29 -8.32
C ALA A 157 22.21 5.23 -7.59
N LEU A 158 20.96 4.82 -7.40
CA LEU A 158 19.95 5.60 -6.69
C LEU A 158 19.92 5.36 -5.17
N GLU A 159 20.64 4.36 -4.65
CA GLU A 159 20.63 4.05 -3.22
C GLU A 159 21.07 5.23 -2.33
N PRO A 160 22.15 5.99 -2.63
CA PRO A 160 22.52 7.15 -1.83
C PRO A 160 21.42 8.22 -1.77
N LYS A 161 20.71 8.42 -2.90
CA LYS A 161 19.57 9.34 -3.00
C LYS A 161 18.37 8.86 -2.19
N LEU A 162 18.08 7.56 -2.23
CA LEU A 162 17.06 6.93 -1.39
C LEU A 162 17.37 7.10 0.10
N ARG A 163 18.63 6.88 0.53
CA ARG A 163 19.06 7.08 1.91
C ARG A 163 18.78 8.52 2.38
N LYS A 164 19.15 9.52 1.59
CA LYS A 164 18.85 10.94 1.90
C LYS A 164 17.34 11.21 2.05
N ALA A 165 16.52 10.68 1.14
CA ALA A 165 15.07 10.84 1.21
C ALA A 165 14.48 10.19 2.48
N LEU A 166 14.95 9.00 2.84
CA LEU A 166 14.51 8.28 4.04
C LEU A 166 14.96 8.99 5.32
N THR A 167 16.18 9.54 5.36
CA THR A 167 16.62 10.39 6.47
C THR A 167 15.73 11.62 6.62
N PHE A 168 15.39 12.29 5.52
CA PHE A 168 14.48 13.45 5.53
C PHE A 168 13.08 13.07 6.05
N ILE A 169 12.48 11.97 5.56
CA ILE A 169 11.17 11.48 6.00
C ILE A 169 11.21 11.07 7.48
N SER A 170 12.25 10.34 7.91
CA SER A 170 12.47 9.92 9.30
C SER A 170 12.54 11.13 10.24
N GLY A 171 13.25 12.19 9.85
CA GLY A 171 13.30 13.44 10.64
C GLY A 171 11.93 14.12 10.81
N GLY A 172 11.00 13.84 9.91
CA GLY A 172 9.64 14.38 9.91
C GLY A 172 8.57 13.48 10.52
N VAL A 173 8.92 12.34 11.14
CA VAL A 173 7.93 11.37 11.64
C VAL A 173 6.88 11.99 12.57
N ASP A 174 7.28 12.91 13.44
CA ASP A 174 6.34 13.57 14.35
C ASP A 174 5.36 14.50 13.62
N THR A 175 5.76 15.08 12.48
CA THR A 175 4.86 15.88 11.65
C THR A 175 3.83 14.98 10.96
N ILE A 176 4.20 13.77 10.55
CA ILE A 176 3.26 12.79 9.99
C ILE A 176 2.13 12.51 10.99
N ILE A 177 2.46 12.20 12.25
CA ILE A 177 1.45 11.93 13.28
C ILE A 177 0.58 13.17 13.53
N ARG A 178 1.22 14.32 13.82
CA ARG A 178 0.51 15.55 14.21
C ARG A 178 -0.39 16.07 13.11
N GLU A 179 0.07 16.09 11.87
CA GLU A 179 -0.61 16.78 10.77
C GLU A 179 -1.55 15.86 9.99
N THR A 180 -1.41 14.53 10.10
CA THR A 180 -2.19 13.59 9.27
C THR A 180 -3.05 12.59 10.04
N SER A 181 -3.17 12.69 11.37
CA SER A 181 -4.05 11.80 12.15
C SER A 181 -5.54 11.89 11.79
N HIS A 182 -5.98 12.94 11.09
CA HIS A 182 -7.32 13.02 10.53
C HIS A 182 -7.50 12.20 9.23
N ALA A 183 -6.44 11.57 8.73
CA ALA A 183 -6.41 10.79 7.49
C ALA A 183 -5.43 9.61 7.66
N PRO A 184 -5.84 8.51 8.34
CA PRO A 184 -5.00 7.36 8.65
C PRO A 184 -4.25 6.78 7.46
N ASN A 185 -4.83 6.89 6.25
CA ASN A 185 -4.17 6.46 5.03
C ASN A 185 -2.80 7.11 4.83
N ARG A 186 -2.63 8.39 5.18
CA ARG A 186 -1.35 9.12 5.06
C ARG A 186 -0.31 8.59 6.05
N ILE A 187 -0.71 8.27 7.28
CA ILE A 187 0.17 7.68 8.29
C ILE A 187 0.69 6.32 7.80
N ILE A 188 -0.20 5.49 7.25
CA ILE A 188 0.15 4.15 6.73
C ILE A 188 1.07 4.25 5.50
N ILE A 189 0.89 5.26 4.64
CA ILE A 189 1.80 5.50 3.51
C ILE A 189 3.18 5.94 4.02
N GLY A 190 3.25 6.79 5.04
CA GLY A 190 4.50 7.13 5.72
C GLY A 190 5.17 5.89 6.36
N ALA A 191 4.38 5.04 7.02
CA ALA A 191 4.84 3.76 7.56
C ALA A 191 5.39 2.86 6.44
N LYS A 192 4.71 2.76 5.30
CA LYS A 192 5.15 1.99 4.14
C LYS A 192 6.46 2.53 3.56
N ALA A 193 6.62 3.85 3.46
CA ALA A 193 7.87 4.48 3.01
C ALA A 193 9.06 4.08 3.88
N LEU A 194 8.94 4.22 5.20
CA LEU A 194 10.01 3.89 6.14
C LEU A 194 10.26 2.37 6.24
N GLY A 195 9.19 1.57 6.22
CA GLY A 195 9.29 0.12 6.37
C GLY A 195 9.94 -0.54 5.16
N LEU A 196 9.37 -0.32 3.97
CA LEU A 196 9.92 -0.87 2.74
C LEU A 196 11.26 -0.21 2.38
N GLY A 197 11.40 1.09 2.64
CA GLY A 197 12.66 1.81 2.44
C GLY A 197 13.77 1.25 3.33
N GLY A 198 13.50 1.04 4.62
CA GLY A 198 14.42 0.41 5.56
C GLY A 198 14.86 -0.97 5.12
N LEU A 199 13.93 -1.82 4.66
CA LEU A 199 14.28 -3.12 4.06
C LEU A 199 15.13 -2.97 2.79
N ALA A 200 14.81 -2.01 1.92
CA ALA A 200 15.53 -1.80 0.67
C ALA A 200 17.00 -1.38 0.88
N ILE A 201 17.32 -0.65 1.95
CA ILE A 201 18.68 -0.17 2.25
C ILE A 201 19.36 -0.89 3.44
N GLY A 202 18.69 -1.87 4.04
CA GLY A 202 19.20 -2.62 5.20
C GLY A 202 19.25 -1.82 6.50
N ASP A 203 18.32 -0.90 6.72
CA ASP A 203 18.24 -0.07 7.94
C ASP A 203 17.06 -0.49 8.85
N PRO A 204 17.32 -1.21 9.96
CA PRO A 204 16.29 -1.66 10.87
C PRO A 204 15.66 -0.53 11.71
N ALA A 205 16.31 0.62 11.86
CA ALA A 205 15.76 1.74 12.64
C ALA A 205 14.55 2.35 11.91
N LEU A 206 14.61 2.44 10.57
CA LEU A 206 13.47 2.88 9.75
C LEU A 206 12.31 1.87 9.82
N VAL A 207 12.60 0.57 9.85
CA VAL A 207 11.57 -0.47 10.06
C VAL A 207 10.91 -0.34 11.43
N ALA A 208 11.67 -0.02 12.48
CA ALA A 208 11.11 0.26 13.80
C ALA A 208 10.20 1.50 13.81
N GLN A 209 10.58 2.57 13.12
CA GLN A 209 9.71 3.75 12.97
C GLN A 209 8.43 3.46 12.18
N SER A 210 8.53 2.64 11.13
CA SER A 210 7.37 2.13 10.39
C SER A 210 6.37 1.43 11.31
N ARG A 211 6.85 0.56 12.19
CA ARG A 211 6.02 -0.11 13.21
C ARG A 211 5.36 0.89 14.14
N ARG A 212 6.06 1.93 14.61
CA ARG A 212 5.48 2.99 15.46
C ARG A 212 4.35 3.73 14.75
N LEU A 213 4.55 4.12 13.49
CA LEU A 213 3.49 4.77 12.69
C LEU A 213 2.31 3.84 12.48
N MET A 214 2.55 2.55 12.20
CA MET A 214 1.48 1.58 12.05
C MET A 214 0.70 1.44 13.36
N THR A 215 1.37 1.23 14.50
CA THR A 215 0.72 1.16 15.83
C THR A 215 -0.17 2.37 16.07
N HIS A 216 0.31 3.58 15.76
CA HIS A 216 -0.50 4.80 15.84
C HIS A 216 -1.73 4.73 14.92
N ALA A 217 -1.55 4.39 13.64
CA ALA A 217 -2.65 4.26 12.69
C ALA A 217 -3.72 3.25 13.13
N LEU A 218 -3.33 2.14 13.76
CA LEU A 218 -4.28 1.15 14.30
C LEU A 218 -5.18 1.72 15.41
N THR A 219 -4.76 2.79 16.11
CA THR A 219 -5.60 3.48 17.11
C THR A 219 -6.68 4.36 16.49
N LEU A 220 -6.57 4.69 15.20
CA LEU A 220 -7.47 5.61 14.49
C LEU A 220 -8.64 4.88 13.81
N ARG A 221 -9.00 3.71 14.33
CA ARG A 221 -10.12 2.90 13.85
C ARG A 221 -11.30 3.04 14.81
N ASP A 222 -12.49 2.85 14.27
CA ASP A 222 -13.68 2.67 15.10
C ASP A 222 -13.83 1.22 15.60
N GLU A 223 -14.89 0.97 16.39
CA GLU A 223 -15.20 -0.36 16.94
C GLU A 223 -15.48 -1.43 15.85
N GLY A 224 -15.91 -0.98 14.66
CA GLY A 224 -16.08 -1.82 13.48
C GLY A 224 -14.77 -2.17 12.78
N GLY A 225 -13.64 -1.62 13.22
CA GLY A 225 -12.32 -1.81 12.62
C GLY A 225 -12.08 -0.95 11.38
N VAL A 226 -12.94 0.03 11.09
CA VAL A 226 -12.81 0.92 9.94
C VAL A 226 -11.87 2.07 10.28
N PHE A 227 -10.93 2.40 9.40
CA PHE A 227 -10.08 3.58 9.57
C PHE A 227 -10.90 4.86 9.38
N VAL A 228 -10.89 5.74 10.39
CA VAL A 228 -11.73 6.93 10.43
C VAL A 228 -11.06 8.09 9.69
N GLU A 229 -11.69 8.56 8.62
CA GLU A 229 -11.19 9.57 7.70
C GLU A 229 -11.99 10.87 7.86
N LYS A 230 -11.30 11.96 8.22
CA LYS A 230 -11.89 13.28 8.54
C LYS A 230 -13.10 13.18 9.48
N GLY A 231 -12.99 12.35 10.52
CA GLY A 231 -14.01 12.23 11.57
C GLY A 231 -15.16 11.26 11.27
N GLY A 232 -15.12 10.51 10.17
CA GLY A 232 -16.09 9.42 9.97
C GLY A 232 -15.61 8.34 9.00
N ARG A 233 -16.53 7.44 8.63
CA ARG A 233 -16.21 6.34 7.72
C ARG A 233 -16.09 6.86 6.30
N ASP A 234 -15.20 6.25 5.51
CA ASP A 234 -15.08 6.54 4.09
C ASP A 234 -14.68 5.26 3.35
N SER A 235 -15.58 4.75 2.51
CA SER A 235 -15.38 3.49 1.78
C SER A 235 -14.27 3.55 0.74
N SER A 236 -13.80 4.74 0.35
CA SER A 236 -12.65 4.88 -0.54
C SER A 236 -11.33 4.98 0.21
N TYR A 237 -11.27 5.67 1.35
CA TYR A 237 -10.01 5.89 2.06
C TYR A 237 -9.72 4.81 3.11
N ASN A 238 -10.74 4.15 3.64
CA ASN A 238 -10.56 2.90 4.39
C ASN A 238 -9.78 1.89 3.55
N VAL A 239 -10.18 1.67 2.29
CA VAL A 239 -9.52 0.69 1.43
C VAL A 239 -8.10 1.10 1.04
N VAL A 240 -7.83 2.41 0.92
CA VAL A 240 -6.49 2.92 0.66
C VAL A 240 -5.56 2.63 1.85
N SER A 241 -6.04 2.87 3.08
CA SER A 241 -5.35 2.49 4.31
C SER A 241 -5.02 1.00 4.33
N VAL A 242 -6.02 0.17 4.01
CA VAL A 242 -5.88 -1.29 4.00
C VAL A 242 -4.95 -1.78 2.88
N LEU A 243 -5.02 -1.24 1.66
CA LEU A 243 -4.12 -1.61 0.56
C LEU A 243 -2.65 -1.39 0.93
N PHE A 244 -2.32 -0.18 1.38
CA PHE A 244 -0.93 0.14 1.70
C PHE A 244 -0.44 -0.60 2.93
N GLY A 245 -1.32 -0.82 3.91
CA GLY A 245 -1.04 -1.64 5.07
C GLY A 245 -0.75 -3.09 4.70
N GLN A 246 -1.58 -3.72 3.87
CA GLN A 246 -1.36 -5.08 3.38
C GLN A 246 -0.04 -5.22 2.61
N VAL A 247 0.28 -4.27 1.74
CA VAL A 247 1.57 -4.28 1.04
C VAL A 247 2.73 -4.20 2.03
N LEU A 248 2.63 -3.36 3.07
CA LEU A 248 3.66 -3.28 4.10
C LEU A 248 3.79 -4.61 4.87
N THR A 249 2.68 -5.24 5.27
CA THR A 249 2.71 -6.46 6.09
C THR A 249 3.20 -7.69 5.34
N LEU A 250 3.14 -7.70 4.00
CA LEU A 250 3.82 -8.72 3.18
C LEU A 250 5.34 -8.77 3.40
N HIS A 251 5.95 -7.64 3.73
CA HIS A 251 7.42 -7.55 3.89
C HIS A 251 7.85 -7.35 5.34
N VAL A 252 7.03 -6.69 6.15
CA VAL A 252 7.32 -6.40 7.55
C VAL A 252 6.23 -7.06 8.41
N PRO A 253 6.50 -8.22 9.04
CA PRO A 253 5.48 -8.96 9.79
C PRO A 253 4.87 -8.11 10.89
N MET A 254 3.56 -7.88 10.87
CA MET A 254 2.82 -7.08 11.86
C MET A 254 1.49 -7.76 12.18
N PRO A 255 1.47 -8.79 13.05
CA PRO A 255 0.29 -9.60 13.31
C PRO A 255 -0.94 -8.77 13.74
N GLU A 256 -0.75 -7.71 14.52
CA GLU A 256 -1.84 -6.83 14.97
C GLU A 256 -2.46 -6.03 13.83
N ALA A 257 -1.66 -5.65 12.83
CA ALA A 257 -2.16 -4.98 11.63
C ALA A 257 -2.91 -5.97 10.73
N GLU A 258 -2.32 -7.15 10.48
CA GLU A 258 -2.95 -8.21 9.70
C GLU A 258 -4.30 -8.63 10.27
N ALA A 259 -4.37 -8.87 11.58
CA ALA A 259 -5.61 -9.21 12.27
C ALA A 259 -6.68 -8.13 12.11
N ALA A 260 -6.29 -6.86 12.08
CA ALA A 260 -7.23 -5.77 11.94
C ALA A 260 -7.74 -5.55 10.52
N PHE A 261 -6.93 -5.85 9.50
CA PHE A 261 -7.35 -5.72 8.10
C PHE A 261 -8.54 -6.62 7.78
N GLY A 262 -8.66 -7.79 8.42
CA GLY A 262 -9.83 -8.66 8.21
C GLY A 262 -11.16 -7.97 8.52
N LYS A 263 -11.26 -7.21 9.62
CA LYS A 263 -12.48 -6.44 9.93
C LYS A 263 -12.72 -5.31 8.93
N ALA A 264 -11.67 -4.57 8.59
CA ALA A 264 -11.75 -3.46 7.63
C ALA A 264 -12.15 -3.94 6.22
N ILE A 265 -11.68 -5.11 5.79
CA ILE A 265 -12.05 -5.75 4.53
C ILE A 265 -13.48 -6.28 4.58
N ALA A 266 -13.89 -6.98 5.64
CA ALA A 266 -15.27 -7.45 5.77
C ALA A 266 -16.27 -6.29 5.70
N TRP A 267 -15.96 -5.17 6.37
CA TRP A 267 -16.74 -3.95 6.22
C TRP A 267 -16.71 -3.44 4.77
N GLN A 268 -15.54 -3.34 4.13
CA GLN A 268 -15.43 -2.90 2.74
C GLN A 268 -16.25 -3.75 1.77
N VAL A 269 -16.24 -5.08 1.93
CA VAL A 269 -17.03 -6.01 1.11
C VAL A 269 -18.52 -5.74 1.24
N SER A 270 -19.01 -5.44 2.44
CA SER A 270 -20.42 -5.04 2.67
C SER A 270 -20.80 -3.74 1.96
N ARG A 271 -19.81 -2.92 1.55
CA ARG A 271 -20.01 -1.69 0.78
C ARG A 271 -19.95 -1.91 -0.73
N ILE A 272 -19.67 -3.12 -1.21
CA ILE A 272 -19.66 -3.43 -2.65
C ILE A 272 -21.04 -3.92 -3.05
N LEU A 273 -21.79 -3.07 -3.76
CA LEU A 273 -23.12 -3.39 -4.25
C LEU A 273 -23.10 -4.57 -5.25
N PRO A 274 -24.25 -5.22 -5.51
CA PRO A 274 -24.33 -6.27 -6.53
C PRO A 274 -23.88 -5.81 -7.93
N THR A 275 -24.01 -4.52 -8.23
CA THR A 275 -23.54 -3.91 -9.49
C THR A 275 -22.02 -3.77 -9.55
N GLY A 276 -21.32 -3.87 -8.41
CA GLY A 276 -19.89 -3.56 -8.28
C GLY A 276 -19.59 -2.10 -7.96
N GLU A 277 -20.62 -1.25 -7.92
CA GLU A 277 -20.50 0.11 -7.42
C GLU A 277 -20.19 0.10 -5.92
N VAL A 278 -19.38 1.04 -5.46
CA VAL A 278 -19.06 1.22 -4.04
C VAL A 278 -20.13 2.10 -3.41
N ASP A 279 -20.79 1.59 -2.38
CA ASP A 279 -21.75 2.34 -1.59
C ASP A 279 -21.07 3.43 -0.76
N VAL A 280 -21.35 4.68 -1.11
CA VAL A 280 -20.82 5.89 -0.47
C VAL A 280 -21.75 6.46 0.60
N ARG A 281 -22.90 5.84 0.90
CA ARG A 281 -23.82 6.33 1.94
C ARG A 281 -23.11 6.39 3.29
N GLY A 282 -23.03 7.59 3.87
CA GLY A 282 -22.32 7.82 5.13
C GLY A 282 -20.81 8.07 4.99
N ASN A 283 -20.28 8.17 3.76
CA ASN A 283 -18.92 8.67 3.54
C ASN A 283 -18.81 10.13 3.98
N THR A 284 -17.72 10.49 4.64
CA THR A 284 -17.44 11.86 5.08
C THR A 284 -16.60 12.67 4.10
N ARG A 285 -15.98 12.04 3.10
CA ARG A 285 -14.94 12.69 2.28
C ARG A 285 -15.11 12.46 0.77
N THR A 286 -15.21 11.22 0.31
CA THR A 286 -15.24 10.86 -1.12
C THR A 286 -16.62 10.47 -1.62
N GLY A 287 -16.90 10.76 -2.89
CA GLY A 287 -18.16 10.41 -3.55
C GLY A 287 -19.38 11.23 -3.08
N VAL A 288 -19.15 12.25 -2.25
CA VAL A 288 -20.19 13.10 -1.64
C VAL A 288 -19.94 14.60 -1.87
N GLY A 289 -18.98 14.97 -2.72
CA GLY A 289 -18.65 16.37 -3.02
C GLY A 289 -17.88 17.14 -1.92
N ALA A 290 -17.56 16.49 -0.80
CA ALA A 290 -16.94 17.14 0.37
C ALA A 290 -15.43 17.44 0.22
N GLU A 291 -14.75 16.85 -0.76
CA GLU A 291 -13.36 17.15 -1.06
C GLU A 291 -13.16 17.32 -2.56
N VAL A 292 -12.38 18.34 -2.94
CA VAL A 292 -12.02 18.63 -4.33
C VAL A 292 -10.55 18.28 -4.61
N SER A 293 -10.26 17.95 -5.87
CA SER A 293 -8.92 17.74 -6.41
C SER A 293 -8.18 19.08 -6.60
N TYR A 294 -6.91 19.04 -7.02
CA TYR A 294 -6.17 20.26 -7.37
C TYR A 294 -6.78 21.03 -8.54
N GLY A 295 -7.55 20.36 -9.40
CA GLY A 295 -8.29 20.97 -10.50
C GLY A 295 -9.67 21.49 -10.12
N GLY A 296 -10.08 21.39 -8.85
CA GLY A 296 -11.40 21.82 -8.37
C GLY A 296 -12.51 20.77 -8.50
N GLU A 297 -12.26 19.67 -9.21
CA GLU A 297 -13.24 18.59 -9.38
C GLU A 297 -13.47 17.81 -8.07
N PRO A 298 -14.72 17.44 -7.74
CA PRO A 298 -15.01 16.56 -6.62
C PRO A 298 -14.22 15.25 -6.68
N LYS A 299 -13.66 14.83 -5.54
CA LYS A 299 -13.00 13.54 -5.44
C LYS A 299 -14.02 12.41 -5.45
N ASN A 300 -13.89 11.57 -6.46
CA ASN A 300 -14.64 10.33 -6.59
C ASN A 300 -13.98 9.19 -5.81
N VAL A 301 -14.69 8.07 -5.72
CA VAL A 301 -14.17 6.84 -5.12
C VAL A 301 -12.97 6.33 -5.92
N ASN A 302 -11.91 5.95 -5.23
CA ASN A 302 -10.72 5.31 -5.79
C ASN A 302 -11.00 3.82 -6.08
N TYR A 303 -11.88 3.56 -7.05
CA TYR A 303 -12.30 2.20 -7.44
C TYR A 303 -11.12 1.27 -7.75
N THR A 304 -10.07 1.84 -8.33
CA THR A 304 -8.82 1.18 -8.63
C THR A 304 -8.16 0.58 -7.37
N GLU A 305 -7.95 1.40 -6.34
CA GLU A 305 -7.42 0.95 -5.05
C GLU A 305 -8.39 0.00 -4.33
N VAL A 306 -9.71 0.18 -4.48
CA VAL A 306 -10.72 -0.77 -3.95
C VAL A 306 -10.50 -2.16 -4.52
N MET A 307 -10.45 -2.27 -5.85
CA MET A 307 -10.22 -3.53 -6.54
C MET A 307 -8.88 -4.15 -6.14
N GLN A 308 -7.80 -3.37 -6.07
CA GLN A 308 -6.48 -3.87 -5.71
C GLN A 308 -6.42 -4.40 -4.28
N ALA A 309 -7.00 -3.70 -3.31
CA ALA A 309 -6.97 -4.13 -1.92
C ALA A 309 -7.73 -5.43 -1.70
N LEU A 310 -8.92 -5.56 -2.31
CA LEU A 310 -9.74 -6.76 -2.24
C LEU A 310 -9.09 -7.94 -2.97
N THR A 311 -8.48 -7.69 -4.13
CA THR A 311 -7.72 -8.73 -4.86
C THR A 311 -6.51 -9.20 -4.05
N LEU A 312 -5.73 -8.28 -3.49
CA LEU A 312 -4.57 -8.59 -2.67
C LEU A 312 -4.97 -9.43 -1.46
N TYR A 313 -5.96 -8.96 -0.71
CA TYR A 313 -6.45 -9.66 0.48
C TYR A 313 -6.93 -11.07 0.13
N GLY A 314 -7.77 -11.18 -0.91
CA GLY A 314 -8.29 -12.44 -1.40
C GLY A 314 -7.22 -13.45 -1.79
N LEU A 315 -6.15 -13.01 -2.46
CA LEU A 315 -5.05 -13.90 -2.87
C LEU A 315 -4.15 -14.33 -1.69
N VAL A 316 -3.87 -13.42 -0.76
CA VAL A 316 -2.99 -13.67 0.39
C VAL A 316 -3.68 -14.53 1.45
N HIS A 317 -4.94 -14.22 1.75
CA HIS A 317 -5.71 -14.89 2.80
C HIS A 317 -6.63 -16.01 2.28
N GLN A 318 -6.64 -16.24 0.96
CA GLN A 318 -7.53 -17.22 0.31
C GLN A 318 -9.02 -16.91 0.57
N ASP A 319 -9.35 -15.62 0.61
CA ASP A 319 -10.70 -15.11 0.91
C ASP A 319 -11.52 -14.98 -0.38
N ALA A 320 -12.44 -15.91 -0.58
CA ALA A 320 -13.28 -15.96 -1.77
C ALA A 320 -14.29 -14.80 -1.85
N GLU A 321 -14.73 -14.27 -0.70
CA GLU A 321 -15.70 -13.18 -0.66
C GLU A 321 -15.05 -11.86 -1.11
N ALA A 322 -13.83 -11.60 -0.64
CA ALA A 322 -13.01 -10.49 -1.09
C ALA A 322 -12.70 -10.57 -2.60
N LEU A 323 -12.34 -11.76 -3.11
CA LEU A 323 -12.12 -11.95 -4.55
C LEU A 323 -13.40 -11.69 -5.36
N ALA A 324 -14.54 -12.24 -4.95
CA ALA A 324 -15.81 -12.01 -5.62
C ALA A 324 -16.23 -10.53 -5.59
N ALA A 325 -15.95 -9.81 -4.50
CA ALA A 325 -16.16 -8.37 -4.41
C ALA A 325 -15.23 -7.61 -5.37
N ALA A 326 -13.94 -7.98 -5.45
CA ALA A 326 -12.99 -7.41 -6.39
C ALA A 326 -13.43 -7.60 -7.85
N ASP A 327 -13.97 -8.77 -8.19
CA ASP A 327 -14.50 -9.09 -9.52
C ASP A 327 -15.64 -8.14 -9.91
N ARG A 328 -16.58 -7.89 -8.98
CA ARG A 328 -17.69 -6.96 -9.21
C ARG A 328 -17.18 -5.53 -9.43
N VAL A 329 -16.27 -5.06 -8.57
CA VAL A 329 -15.66 -3.72 -8.67
C VAL A 329 -14.94 -3.55 -10.00
N PHE A 330 -14.16 -4.56 -10.42
CA PHE A 330 -13.48 -4.56 -11.72
C PHE A 330 -14.49 -4.51 -12.88
N GLY A 331 -15.55 -5.33 -12.82
CA GLY A 331 -16.62 -5.31 -13.83
C GLY A 331 -17.31 -3.95 -13.91
N TYR A 332 -17.52 -3.26 -12.79
CA TYR A 332 -18.04 -1.90 -12.76
C TYR A 332 -17.08 -0.91 -13.44
N LEU A 333 -15.80 -0.92 -13.07
CA LEU A 333 -14.76 -0.07 -13.68
C LEU A 333 -14.71 -0.21 -15.20
N GLN A 334 -14.74 -1.43 -15.72
CA GLN A 334 -14.69 -1.70 -17.16
C GLN A 334 -15.91 -1.14 -17.92
N ARG A 335 -17.07 -1.01 -17.27
CA ARG A 335 -18.26 -0.39 -17.88
C ARG A 335 -18.21 1.14 -17.89
N GLN A 336 -17.42 1.74 -17.00
CA GLN A 336 -17.27 3.19 -16.88
C GLN A 336 -16.15 3.76 -17.75
N ALA A 337 -15.20 2.92 -18.19
CA ALA A 337 -14.14 3.36 -19.08
C ALA A 337 -14.73 3.86 -20.42
N PRO A 338 -14.31 5.04 -20.93
CA PRO A 338 -14.70 5.47 -22.27
C PRO A 338 -14.27 4.39 -23.27
N ARG A 339 -15.20 3.97 -24.14
CA ARG A 339 -14.89 3.10 -25.28
C ARG A 339 -14.14 3.89 -26.35
#